data_AF-A0A9D7GP59-F1
#
_entry.id   AF-A0A9D7GP59-F1
#
_cell.length_a   1.000
_cell.length_b   1.000
_cell.length_c   1.000
_cell.angle_alpha   90.00
_cell.angle_beta   90.00
_cell.angle_gamma   90.00
#
_symmetry.space_group_name_H-M   'P 1'
#
loop_
_entity.id
_entity.type
_entity.pdbx_description
1 polymer ?
#
loop_
_entity_poly.entity_id
_entity_poly.type
_entity_poly.pdbx_seq_one_letter_code
_entity_poly.pdbx_strand_id
1 'polypeptide(L)'
;MNKKFNIWLPVIMTTILIVGIQIGQMLNGSKKPSIFSNSNIGTLEQVLDYVQAKYVDTVNLERLEDGAIEKVLENLDPHSTFIPSSDLKAVNQELEGNFEGIGIEFFVVKDTVMVVNVLSGVLQNR
;
A
#
# COMPACT_ATOMS: atom_id res chain seq x y z
N MET A 1 35.84 -39.19 -31.09
CA MET A 1 35.30 -38.14 -30.20
C MET A 1 33.92 -37.73 -30.71
N ASN A 2 32.89 -37.93 -29.91
CA ASN A 2 31.52 -38.05 -30.38
C ASN A 2 30.90 -36.65 -30.48
N LYS A 3 30.94 -36.03 -31.67
CA LYS A 3 30.50 -34.63 -31.89
C LYS A 3 29.07 -34.35 -31.39
N LYS A 4 28.19 -35.36 -31.36
CA LYS A 4 26.83 -35.29 -30.81
C LYS A 4 26.79 -35.01 -29.30
N PHE A 5 27.75 -35.53 -28.54
CA PHE A 5 27.82 -35.36 -27.08
C PHE A 5 28.22 -33.92 -26.70
N ASN A 6 29.15 -33.31 -27.47
CA ASN A 6 29.58 -31.93 -27.23
C ASN A 6 28.49 -30.89 -27.56
N ILE A 7 27.56 -31.21 -28.47
CA ILE A 7 26.44 -30.35 -28.84
C ILE A 7 25.32 -30.40 -27.78
N TRP A 8 25.13 -31.55 -27.13
CA TRP A 8 24.05 -31.75 -26.16
C TRP A 8 24.40 -31.32 -24.73
N LEU A 9 25.70 -31.22 -24.43
CA LEU A 9 26.24 -30.81 -23.13
C LEU A 9 25.72 -29.43 -22.65
N PRO A 10 25.72 -28.34 -23.46
CA PRO A 10 25.17 -27.06 -23.00
C PRO A 10 23.65 -27.09 -22.78
N VAL A 11 22.92 -27.92 -23.54
CA VAL A 11 21.46 -28.04 -23.42
C VAL A 11 21.07 -28.71 -22.10
N ILE A 12 21.79 -29.77 -21.72
CA ILE A 12 21.62 -30.43 -20.42
C ILE A 12 21.96 -29.48 -19.27
N MET A 13 23.02 -28.67 -19.40
CA MET A 13 23.40 -27.73 -18.34
C MET A 13 22.35 -26.66 -18.10
N THR A 14 21.82 -26.06 -19.17
CA THR A 14 20.77 -25.04 -19.05
C THR A 14 19.49 -25.62 -18.46
N THR A 15 19.09 -26.83 -18.87
CA THR A 15 17.88 -27.48 -18.34
C THR A 15 18.02 -27.82 -16.85
N ILE A 16 19.17 -28.34 -16.43
CA ILE A 16 19.47 -28.59 -15.01
C ILE A 16 19.42 -27.29 -14.20
N LEU A 17 19.97 -26.20 -14.73
CA LEU A 17 20.01 -24.90 -14.06
C LEU A 17 18.60 -24.33 -13.85
N ILE A 18 17.75 -24.40 -14.88
CA ILE A 18 16.35 -23.97 -14.77
C ILE A 18 15.59 -24.78 -13.71
N VAL A 19 15.74 -26.11 -13.74
CA VAL A 19 15.08 -27.00 -12.77
C VAL A 19 15.57 -26.75 -11.35
N GLY A 20 16.88 -26.54 -11.17
CA GLY A 20 17.48 -26.24 -9.87
C GLY A 20 16.94 -24.94 -9.27
N ILE A 21 16.81 -23.88 -10.08
CA ILE A 21 16.20 -22.62 -9.64
C ILE A 21 14.73 -22.82 -9.28
N GLN A 22 13.98 -23.57 -10.09
CA GLN A 22 12.55 -23.80 -9.86
C GLN A 22 12.29 -24.51 -8.52
N ILE A 23 13.11 -25.52 -8.21
CA ILE A 23 13.03 -26.26 -6.94
C ILE A 23 13.50 -25.38 -5.77
N GLY A 24 14.58 -24.61 -5.96
CA GLY A 24 15.09 -23.69 -4.94
C GLY A 24 14.05 -22.65 -4.52
N GLN A 25 13.30 -22.07 -5.47
CA GLN A 25 12.24 -21.11 -5.16
C GLN A 25 11.09 -21.71 -4.33
N MET A 26 10.78 -23.00 -4.53
CA MET A 26 9.71 -23.67 -3.78
C MET A 26 10.07 -23.92 -2.31
N LEU A 27 11.35 -24.11 -2.02
CA LEU A 27 11.86 -24.33 -0.65
C LEU A 27 12.03 -23.01 0.12
N ASN A 28 12.27 -21.90 -0.56
CA ASN A 28 12.71 -20.65 0.06
C ASN A 28 11.58 -19.68 0.44
N GLY A 29 10.35 -20.18 0.59
CA GLY A 29 9.19 -19.49 1.19
C GLY A 29 9.04 -18.01 0.80
N SER A 30 8.37 -17.73 -0.32
CA SER A 30 7.90 -16.40 -0.77
C SER A 30 8.93 -15.26 -0.89
N LYS A 31 10.19 -15.44 -0.49
CA LYS A 31 11.25 -14.44 -0.69
C LYS A 31 11.67 -14.48 -2.16
N LYS A 32 11.04 -13.61 -2.98
CA LYS A 32 11.46 -13.39 -4.36
C LYS A 32 12.96 -13.06 -4.35
N PRO A 33 13.81 -13.75 -5.13
CA PRO A 33 15.21 -13.38 -5.23
C PRO A 33 15.28 -12.04 -5.96
N SER A 34 15.28 -10.94 -5.21
CA SER A 34 15.47 -9.62 -5.79
C SER A 34 16.94 -9.49 -6.15
N ILE A 35 17.28 -9.83 -7.39
CA ILE A 35 18.63 -9.65 -7.94
C ILE A 35 19.01 -8.14 -7.95
N PHE A 36 18.03 -7.23 -7.81
CA PHE A 36 18.18 -5.78 -7.78
C PHE A 36 17.31 -5.06 -6.72
N SER A 37 17.22 -5.53 -5.47
CA SER A 37 16.62 -4.68 -4.41
C SER A 37 17.69 -4.02 -3.57
N ASN A 38 18.07 -2.81 -3.96
CA ASN A 38 18.89 -1.91 -3.16
C ASN A 38 17.97 -1.04 -2.30
N SER A 39 17.21 -1.63 -1.39
CA SER A 39 16.36 -0.85 -0.49
C SER A 39 16.35 -1.43 0.93
N ASN A 40 16.70 -0.57 1.89
CA ASN A 40 16.57 -0.79 3.33
C ASN A 40 15.10 -0.91 3.81
N ILE A 41 14.16 -1.05 2.88
CA ILE A 41 12.72 -1.22 3.11
C ILE A 41 12.40 -2.61 3.69
N GLY A 42 13.25 -3.60 3.44
CA GLY A 42 12.99 -4.99 3.83
C GLY A 42 12.95 -5.25 5.35
N THR A 43 13.46 -4.36 6.20
CA THR A 43 13.51 -4.60 7.66
C THR A 43 12.15 -4.39 8.33
N LEU A 44 11.42 -3.35 7.93
CA LEU A 44 10.09 -3.06 8.49
C LEU A 44 9.06 -4.10 8.00
N GLU A 45 9.11 -4.42 6.70
CA GLU A 45 8.30 -5.47 6.07
C GLU A 45 8.53 -6.84 6.75
N GLN A 46 9.79 -7.23 7.00
CA GLN A 46 10.09 -8.49 7.68
C GLN A 46 9.59 -8.56 9.12
N VAL A 47 9.58 -7.43 9.84
CA VAL A 47 9.03 -7.38 11.21
C VAL A 47 7.51 -7.54 11.16
N LEU A 48 6.83 -6.85 10.25
CA LEU A 48 5.37 -6.98 10.06
C LEU A 48 4.98 -8.41 9.66
N ASP A 49 5.69 -9.01 8.71
CA ASP A 49 5.49 -10.41 8.30
C ASP A 49 5.70 -11.38 9.47
N TYR A 50 6.73 -11.16 10.28
CA TYR A 50 7.02 -12.02 11.43
C TYR A 50 5.93 -11.93 12.49
N VAL A 51 5.47 -10.71 12.79
CA VAL A 51 4.35 -10.49 13.71
C VAL A 51 3.10 -11.17 13.16
N GLN A 52 2.75 -10.98 11.89
CA GLN A 52 1.58 -11.62 11.30
C GLN A 52 1.65 -13.15 11.33
N ALA A 53 2.82 -13.74 11.05
CA ALA A 53 2.97 -15.19 10.95
C ALA A 53 3.18 -15.93 12.28
N LYS A 54 3.66 -15.23 13.32
CA LYS A 54 4.07 -15.86 14.60
C LYS A 54 3.30 -15.37 15.81
N TYR A 55 2.46 -14.34 15.66
CA TYR A 55 1.66 -13.86 16.78
C TYR A 55 0.45 -14.77 17.04
N VAL A 56 0.10 -14.91 18.31
CA VAL A 56 -0.91 -15.87 18.80
C VAL A 56 -2.34 -15.47 18.40
N ASP A 57 -2.57 -14.17 18.20
CA ASP A 57 -3.89 -13.62 17.85
C ASP A 57 -3.94 -13.13 16.40
N THR A 58 -5.15 -13.11 15.83
CA THR A 58 -5.40 -12.52 14.51
C THR A 58 -5.12 -11.02 14.57
N VAL A 59 -3.95 -10.62 14.06
CA VAL A 59 -3.58 -9.21 13.94
C VAL A 59 -4.20 -8.60 12.69
N ASN A 60 -4.78 -7.41 12.82
CA ASN A 60 -5.19 -6.61 11.67
C ASN A 60 -3.96 -5.83 11.19
N LEU A 61 -3.42 -6.26 10.04
CA LEU A 61 -2.19 -5.69 9.47
C LEU A 61 -2.37 -4.21 9.12
N GLU A 62 -3.51 -3.83 8.57
CA GLU A 62 -3.84 -2.45 8.16
C GLU A 62 -3.78 -1.49 9.37
N ARG A 63 -4.30 -1.90 10.53
CA ARG A 63 -4.21 -1.09 11.76
C ARG A 63 -2.78 -0.97 12.31
N LEU A 64 -1.95 -2.00 12.11
CA LEU A 64 -0.56 -1.97 12.56
C LEU A 64 0.29 -1.07 11.66
N GLU A 65 0.02 -1.08 10.35
CA GLU A 65 0.66 -0.20 9.38
C GLU A 65 0.30 1.26 9.64
N ASP A 66 -0.99 1.57 9.78
CA ASP A 66 -1.45 2.93 10.09
C ASP A 66 -0.82 3.47 11.39
N GLY A 67 -0.82 2.66 12.45
CA GLY A 67 -0.20 3.04 13.73
C GLY A 67 1.32 3.20 13.66
N ALA A 68 2.00 2.40 12.83
CA ALA A 68 3.44 2.55 12.60
C ALA A 68 3.74 3.86 11.84
N ILE A 69 2.95 4.19 10.81
CA ILE A 69 3.08 5.41 10.03
C ILE A 69 2.86 6.64 10.93
N GLU A 70 1.79 6.64 11.74
CA GLU A 70 1.49 7.73 12.68
C GLU A 70 2.65 7.98 13.65
N LYS A 71 3.25 6.91 14.21
CA LYS A 71 4.40 7.04 15.11
C LYS A 71 5.68 7.50 14.41
N VAL A 72 5.89 7.14 13.15
CA VAL A 72 7.02 7.66 12.37
C VAL A 72 6.83 9.15 12.08
N LEU A 73 5.63 9.58 11.72
CA LEU A 73 5.29 10.99 11.47
C LEU A 73 5.42 11.84 12.74
N GLU A 74 4.89 11.37 13.87
CA GLU A 74 4.97 12.06 15.18
C GLU A 74 6.43 12.33 15.59
N ASN A 75 7.34 11.40 15.30
CA ASN A 75 8.78 11.56 15.59
C ASN A 75 9.50 12.50 14.62
N LEU A 76 8.99 12.67 13.39
CA LEU A 76 9.61 13.52 12.37
C LEU A 76 9.15 14.98 12.52
N ASP A 77 7.85 15.18 12.75
CA ASP A 77 7.25 16.49 12.95
C ASP A 77 5.96 16.39 13.79
N PRO A 78 5.86 17.05 14.96
CA PRO A 78 4.67 17.03 15.80
C PRO A 78 3.45 17.72 15.17
N HIS A 79 3.61 18.43 14.06
CA HIS A 79 2.51 19.06 13.32
C HIS A 79 2.02 18.23 12.14
N SER A 80 2.71 17.14 11.80
CA SER A 80 2.30 16.25 10.72
C SER A 80 1.36 15.17 11.26
N THR A 81 0.19 15.00 10.63
CA THR A 81 -0.80 13.97 10.99
C THR A 81 -1.03 13.02 9.81
N PHE A 82 -1.22 11.74 10.12
CA PHE A 82 -1.61 10.74 9.14
C PHE A 82 -3.14 10.66 9.06
N ILE A 83 -3.68 10.65 7.84
CA ILE A 83 -5.13 10.47 7.63
C ILE A 83 -5.33 9.08 7.00
N PRO A 84 -5.98 8.14 7.70
CA PRO A 84 -6.23 6.81 7.17
C PRO A 84 -7.27 6.85 6.06
N SER A 85 -7.22 5.87 5.16
CA SER A 85 -8.08 5.79 3.98
C SER A 85 -9.59 5.83 4.28
N SER A 86 -9.98 5.30 5.44
CA SER A 86 -11.37 5.34 5.93
C SER A 86 -11.88 6.76 6.16
N ASP A 87 -10.98 7.66 6.58
CA ASP A 87 -11.33 8.98 7.10
C ASP A 87 -11.04 10.08 6.06
N LEU A 88 -10.25 9.78 5.02
CA LEU A 88 -9.92 10.71 3.92
C LEU A 88 -11.15 11.42 3.34
N LYS A 89 -12.28 10.72 3.17
CA LYS A 89 -13.51 11.32 2.63
C LYS A 89 -14.10 12.37 3.57
N ALA A 90 -14.17 12.06 4.86
CA ALA A 90 -14.72 12.96 5.86
C ALA A 90 -13.83 14.20 6.03
N VAL A 91 -12.51 14.00 6.08
CA VAL A 91 -11.55 15.10 6.18
C VAL A 91 -11.58 15.98 4.93
N ASN A 92 -11.63 15.41 3.73
CA ASN A 92 -11.76 16.20 2.50
C ASN A 92 -13.07 17.00 2.47
N GLN A 93 -14.18 16.42 2.92
CA GLN A 93 -15.46 17.12 3.02
C GLN A 93 -15.41 18.29 4.01
N GLU A 94 -14.71 18.14 5.13
CA GLU A 94 -14.50 19.23 6.09
C GLU A 94 -13.63 20.35 5.51
N LEU A 95 -12.59 20.00 4.75
CA LEU A 95 -11.68 20.96 4.11
C LEU A 95 -12.31 21.70 2.92
N GLU A 96 -13.07 21.00 2.08
CA GLU A 96 -13.71 21.55 0.88
C GLU A 96 -15.08 22.18 1.17
N GLY A 97 -15.64 21.96 2.36
CA GLY A 97 -17.01 22.34 2.71
C GLY A 97 -18.01 21.25 2.29
N ASN A 98 -19.12 21.16 3.03
CA ASN A 98 -20.15 20.17 2.74
C ASN A 98 -20.85 20.51 1.42
N PHE A 99 -20.84 19.56 0.48
CA PHE A 99 -21.55 19.64 -0.79
C PHE A 99 -22.75 18.69 -0.77
N GLU A 100 -23.96 19.22 -0.76
CA GLU A 100 -25.18 18.40 -0.92
C GLU A 100 -25.73 18.58 -2.34
N GLY A 101 -26.26 17.51 -2.94
CA GLY A 101 -26.57 17.32 -4.37
C GLY A 101 -27.48 18.35 -5.06
N ILE A 102 -27.89 19.40 -4.36
CA ILE A 102 -28.54 20.61 -4.89
C ILE A 102 -27.48 21.63 -5.39
N GLY A 103 -26.19 21.37 -5.17
CA GLY A 103 -25.10 22.22 -5.61
C GLY A 103 -24.82 23.39 -4.66
N ILE A 104 -25.01 23.17 -3.36
CA ILE A 104 -24.81 24.18 -2.32
C ILE A 104 -23.58 23.80 -1.50
N GLU A 105 -22.65 24.75 -1.38
CA GLU A 105 -21.48 24.67 -0.51
C GLU A 105 -21.82 25.32 0.84
N PHE A 106 -21.66 24.56 1.91
CA PHE A 106 -21.92 25.06 3.27
C PHE A 106 -20.89 24.56 4.27
N PHE A 107 -20.66 25.37 5.31
CA PHE A 107 -19.88 24.97 6.47
C PHE A 107 -20.79 24.81 7.68
N VAL A 108 -20.49 23.83 8.52
CA VAL A 108 -21.14 23.69 9.83
C VAL A 108 -20.21 24.27 10.87
N VAL A 109 -20.53 25.46 11.38
CA VAL A 109 -19.74 26.14 12.40
C VAL A 109 -20.59 26.25 13.66
N LYS A 110 -20.15 25.62 14.77
CA LYS A 110 -20.86 25.66 16.07
C LYS A 110 -22.34 25.27 15.95
N ASP A 111 -22.61 24.09 15.38
CA ASP A 111 -23.97 23.58 15.11
C ASP A 111 -24.85 24.48 14.23
N THR A 112 -24.28 25.49 13.58
CA THR A 112 -25.01 26.38 12.67
C THR A 112 -24.54 26.14 11.23
N VAL A 113 -25.48 25.81 10.35
CA VAL A 113 -25.25 25.65 8.91
C VAL A 113 -25.14 27.03 8.26
N MET A 114 -23.98 27.33 7.69
CA MET A 114 -23.71 28.57 6.96
C MET A 114 -23.50 28.26 5.48
N VAL A 115 -24.40 28.75 4.63
CA VAL A 115 -24.31 28.62 3.17
C VAL A 115 -23.38 29.69 2.62
N VAL A 116 -22.33 29.27 1.92
CA VAL A 116 -21.30 30.18 1.38
C VAL A 116 -21.49 30.39 -0.11
N ASN A 117 -21.84 29.35 -0.85
CA ASN A 117 -21.98 29.45 -2.30
C ASN A 117 -23.07 28.51 -2.82
N VAL A 118 -23.80 28.96 -3.85
CA VAL A 118 -24.80 28.17 -4.56
C VAL A 118 -24.36 28.09 -6.02
N LEU A 119 -23.99 26.89 -6.47
CA LEU A 119 -23.65 26.66 -7.87
C LEU A 119 -24.93 26.76 -8.71
N SER A 120 -25.14 27.93 -9.33
CA SER A 120 -26.30 28.28 -10.15
C SER A 120 -26.46 27.46 -11.45
N GLY A 121 -25.65 26.42 -11.68
CA GLY A 121 -25.63 25.64 -12.92
C GLY A 121 -26.77 24.63 -13.08
N VAL A 122 -27.40 24.18 -11.98
CA VAL A 122 -28.42 23.11 -12.03
C VAL A 122 -29.81 23.64 -12.41
N LEU A 123 -30.05 24.96 -12.33
CA LEU A 123 -31.36 25.57 -12.59
C LEU A 123 -31.50 26.21 -13.99
N GLN A 124 -30.48 26.18 -14.85
CA GLN A 124 -30.49 26.88 -16.16
C GLN A 124 -31.00 26.02 -17.34
N ASN A 125 -31.51 24.81 -17.13
CA ASN A 125 -32.02 23.99 -18.24
C ASN A 125 -33.40 23.39 -17.91
N ARG A 126 -34.42 24.23 -17.99
CA ARG A 126 -35.84 23.85 -18.10
C ARG A 126 -36.44 24.59 -19.28
#